data_AF-A0AAV1PUE9-F1
#
_entry.id   AF-A0AAV1PUE9-F1
#
_cell.length_a   1.000
_cell.length_b   1.000
_cell.length_c   1.000
_cell.angle_alpha   90.00
_cell.angle_beta   90.00
_cell.angle_gamma   90.00
#
_symmetry.space_group_name_H-M   'P 1'
#
loop_
_entity.id
_entity.type
_entity.pdbx_description
1 polymer ?
#
loop_
_entity_poly.entity_id
_entity_poly.type
_entity_poly.pdbx_seq_one_letter_code
_entity_poly.pdbx_strand_id
1 'polypeptide(L)'
;MSGGAEVLVELKQRAGCRIDEAKAKLHSLSKDIWSCPELAYEERKSHDRLVAFFRQEEGWKVDAHFKLDTAFRATWRAEGGGGGRGGGGSEPGDVVNVGFLCEYDALPGIGHACGHNLIAEVGAAAALGLKAVLENICSLPVRVQVTVLGTPAEEDGGGKIDMLREGAFEGLDLVFMAHPSKEDATYLPCVAEHDVTIKYHGKTSHASAYPWEGINALDAAVLCYNNLSVLRQQMKPDWRVHGIIKHGGEKPNIIPSYTELEYYLRTPSRAELPVLKAKAEMCFRSAAMATGCEVEVQFARNQFDNMLRNAALEELYERNGKALGMDFTVDEDVLKNESGSTDFGNVTFAVPGIHPYFYIGSNALNHTEEYCHAAGDDRAQFYTLRTAKALVMTALDVLLCPELLQRVRQEFTEAKLKEDRNMTGEHTEQSANSC
;
A
#
# COMPACT_ATOMS: atom_id res chain seq x y z
N MET A 1 15.87 -35.24 9.13
CA MET A 1 14.88 -34.15 9.00
C MET A 1 14.80 -33.25 10.25
N SER A 2 15.36 -33.61 11.42
CA SER A 2 15.28 -32.75 12.64
C SER A 2 16.24 -31.54 12.63
N GLY A 3 17.45 -31.66 12.08
CA GLY A 3 18.45 -30.59 12.17
C GLY A 3 18.14 -29.30 11.39
N GLY A 4 17.35 -29.37 10.31
CA GLY A 4 17.01 -28.17 9.51
C GLY A 4 16.01 -27.25 10.21
N ALA A 5 15.06 -27.82 10.95
CA ALA A 5 14.07 -27.06 11.71
C ALA A 5 14.70 -26.36 12.92
N GLU A 6 15.64 -27.01 13.61
CA GLU A 6 16.38 -26.40 14.74
C GLU A 6 17.25 -25.22 14.28
N VAL A 7 17.94 -25.36 13.15
CA VAL A 7 18.73 -24.27 12.57
C VAL A 7 17.85 -23.08 12.18
N LEU A 8 16.69 -23.30 11.55
CA LEU A 8 15.77 -22.23 11.18
C LEU A 8 15.27 -21.45 12.41
N VAL A 9 14.95 -22.15 13.51
CA VAL A 9 14.55 -21.50 14.77
C VAL A 9 15.68 -20.65 15.34
N GLU A 10 16.93 -21.13 15.32
CA GLU A 10 18.08 -20.36 15.80
C GLU A 10 18.31 -19.09 14.96
N LEU A 11 18.20 -19.20 13.62
CA LEU A 11 18.36 -18.05 12.72
C LEU A 11 17.26 -17.00 12.95
N LYS A 12 16.02 -17.44 13.17
CA LYS A 12 14.90 -16.56 13.51
C LYS A 12 15.12 -15.84 14.85
N GLN A 13 15.61 -16.56 15.87
CA GLN A 13 15.97 -15.96 17.16
C GLN A 13 17.09 -14.92 16.99
N ARG A 14 18.11 -15.22 16.19
CA ARG A 14 19.22 -14.29 15.91
C ARG A 14 18.75 -13.01 15.22
N ALA A 15 17.86 -13.11 14.22
CA ALA A 15 17.23 -11.95 13.60
C ALA A 15 16.49 -11.10 14.65
N GLY A 16 15.73 -11.75 15.54
CA GLY A 16 15.01 -11.09 16.62
C GLY A 16 15.93 -10.38 17.61
N CYS A 17 17.01 -11.03 18.05
CA CYS A 17 18.01 -10.42 18.94
C CYS A 17 18.66 -9.19 18.30
N ARG A 18 18.99 -9.24 17.01
CA ARG A 18 19.56 -8.07 16.31
C ARG A 18 18.59 -6.90 16.31
N ILE A 19 17.30 -7.15 16.09
CA ILE A 19 16.26 -6.12 16.12
C ILE A 19 16.16 -5.52 17.54
N ASP A 20 16.22 -6.35 18.58
CA ASP A 20 16.19 -5.89 19.98
C ASP A 20 17.42 -5.03 20.34
N GLU A 21 18.61 -5.40 19.89
CA GLU A 21 19.83 -4.60 20.05
C GLU A 21 19.73 -3.24 19.35
N ALA A 22 19.04 -3.19 18.21
CA ALA A 22 18.80 -1.98 17.43
C ALA A 22 17.62 -1.14 17.95
N LYS A 23 16.89 -1.58 18.97
CA LYS A 23 15.66 -0.94 19.46
C LYS A 23 15.80 0.56 19.69
N ALA A 24 16.86 1.00 20.37
CA ALA A 24 17.00 2.42 20.73
C ALA A 24 17.14 3.33 19.49
N LYS A 25 17.91 2.90 18.48
CA LYS A 25 18.08 3.67 17.25
C LYS A 25 16.85 3.60 16.33
N LEU A 26 16.16 2.47 16.29
CA LEU A 26 14.91 2.28 15.55
C LEU A 26 13.79 3.16 16.13
N HIS A 27 13.65 3.16 17.45
CA HIS A 27 12.71 4.03 18.14
C HIS A 27 13.02 5.51 17.87
N SER A 28 14.30 5.91 17.94
CA SER A 28 14.69 7.29 17.64
C SER A 28 14.35 7.68 16.21
N LEU A 29 14.57 6.80 15.23
CA LEU A 29 14.19 7.03 13.82
C LEU A 29 12.68 7.25 13.70
N SER A 30 11.88 6.35 14.26
CA SER A 30 10.41 6.44 14.26
C SER A 30 9.92 7.71 14.93
N LYS A 31 10.52 8.09 16.07
CA LYS A 31 10.14 9.28 16.82
C LYS A 31 10.50 10.57 16.08
N ASP A 32 11.65 10.60 15.42
CA ASP A 32 12.06 11.73 14.57
C ASP A 32 11.06 11.94 13.43
N ILE A 33 10.69 10.88 12.71
CA ILE A 33 9.68 10.92 11.64
C ILE A 33 8.34 11.42 12.21
N TRP A 34 7.85 10.76 13.28
CA TRP A 34 6.58 11.10 13.92
C TRP A 34 6.47 12.58 14.33
N SER A 35 7.57 13.15 14.85
CA SER A 35 7.62 14.53 15.33
C SER A 35 7.64 15.60 14.22
N CYS A 36 7.89 15.18 12.98
CA CYS A 36 8.03 16.06 11.82
C CYS A 36 7.09 15.61 10.70
N PRO A 37 5.76 15.71 10.88
CA PRO A 37 4.81 15.28 9.86
C PRO A 37 4.97 16.14 8.60
N GLU A 38 5.17 15.47 7.47
CA GLU A 38 5.31 16.06 6.15
C GLU A 38 4.34 15.37 5.18
N LEU A 39 3.72 16.14 4.30
CA LEU A 39 2.68 15.65 3.41
C LEU A 39 3.28 14.91 2.22
N ALA A 40 2.42 14.17 1.52
CA ALA A 40 2.72 13.49 0.27
C ALA A 40 3.59 14.33 -0.68
N TYR A 41 4.68 13.74 -1.18
CA TYR A 41 5.70 14.33 -2.05
C TYR A 41 6.58 15.44 -1.45
N GLU A 42 6.36 15.82 -0.19
CA GLU A 42 7.13 16.85 0.52
C GLU A 42 7.82 16.32 1.78
N GLU A 43 7.95 14.99 1.91
CA GLU A 43 8.50 14.26 3.06
C GLU A 43 10.03 14.30 3.18
N ARG A 44 10.61 15.49 2.94
CA ARG A 44 12.05 15.70 2.79
C ARG A 44 12.83 15.35 4.05
N LYS A 45 12.35 15.74 5.24
CA LYS A 45 13.03 15.43 6.49
C LYS A 45 12.90 13.95 6.81
N SER A 46 11.71 13.36 6.70
CA SER A 46 11.50 11.93 6.97
C SER A 46 12.36 11.06 6.04
N HIS A 47 12.39 11.41 4.75
CA HIS A 47 13.30 10.85 3.77
C HIS A 47 14.77 10.96 4.21
N ASP A 48 15.25 12.15 4.56
CA ASP A 48 16.64 12.38 4.94
C ASP A 48 17.04 11.58 6.18
N ARG A 49 16.12 11.39 7.13
CA ARG A 49 16.34 10.56 8.33
C ARG A 49 16.55 9.10 7.98
N LEU A 50 15.72 8.54 7.10
CA LEU A 50 15.84 7.15 6.66
C LEU A 50 17.11 6.93 5.83
N VAL A 51 17.42 7.86 4.91
CA VAL A 51 18.66 7.82 4.13
C VAL A 51 19.89 7.89 5.06
N ALA A 52 19.89 8.79 6.04
CA ALA A 52 20.97 8.89 7.02
C ALA A 52 21.10 7.63 7.86
N PHE A 53 19.98 7.03 8.30
CA PHE A 53 19.96 5.79 9.06
C PHE A 53 20.68 4.67 8.29
N PHE A 54 20.30 4.40 7.04
CA PHE A 54 20.95 3.33 6.28
C PHE A 54 22.40 3.64 5.88
N ARG A 55 22.76 4.91 5.67
CA ARG A 55 24.16 5.30 5.40
C ARG A 55 25.10 5.05 6.57
N GLN A 56 24.56 5.03 7.80
CA GLN A 56 25.33 4.74 9.01
C GLN A 56 25.49 3.22 9.25
N GLU A 57 24.69 2.39 8.57
CA GLU A 57 24.78 0.95 8.69
C GLU A 57 25.85 0.39 7.74
N GLU A 58 26.76 -0.41 8.28
CA GLU A 58 27.87 -0.99 7.52
C GLU A 58 27.37 -1.88 6.36
N GLY A 59 28.00 -1.71 5.18
CA GLY A 59 27.73 -2.52 3.99
C GLY A 59 26.52 -2.11 3.15
N TRP A 60 25.72 -1.12 3.57
CA TRP A 60 24.58 -0.64 2.78
C TRP A 60 25.01 0.38 1.71
N LYS A 61 24.56 0.15 0.47
CA LYS A 61 24.62 1.14 -0.62
C LYS A 61 23.30 1.89 -0.66
N VAL A 62 23.34 3.20 -0.45
CA VAL A 62 22.14 4.06 -0.43
C VAL A 62 22.10 5.00 -1.62
N ASP A 63 21.03 4.90 -2.41
CA ASP A 63 20.64 5.79 -3.48
C ASP A 63 19.52 6.69 -2.94
N ALA A 64 19.86 7.95 -2.63
CA ALA A 64 18.98 8.81 -1.85
C ALA A 64 17.74 9.25 -2.63
N HIS A 65 17.86 9.64 -3.90
CA HIS A 65 16.72 10.14 -4.70
C HIS A 65 16.41 9.11 -5.80
N PHE A 66 15.94 7.95 -5.38
CA PHE A 66 15.68 6.82 -6.27
C PHE A 66 14.30 6.96 -6.92
N LYS A 67 14.28 7.40 -8.18
CA LYS A 67 13.11 7.57 -9.05
C LYS A 67 12.17 8.72 -8.70
N LEU A 68 12.01 9.07 -7.44
CA LEU A 68 11.29 10.28 -6.98
C LEU A 68 12.17 11.10 -6.03
N ASP A 69 11.86 12.38 -5.89
CA ASP A 69 12.64 13.32 -5.07
C ASP A 69 12.70 12.92 -3.60
N THR A 70 11.63 12.36 -3.05
CA THR A 70 11.56 11.91 -1.65
C THR A 70 11.52 10.38 -1.52
N ALA A 71 11.87 9.63 -2.57
CA ALA A 71 12.02 8.17 -2.52
C ALA A 71 13.48 7.76 -2.47
N PHE A 72 13.82 6.71 -1.73
CA PHE A 72 15.20 6.20 -1.65
C PHE A 72 15.27 4.68 -1.88
N ARG A 73 16.47 4.19 -2.18
CA ARG A 73 16.78 2.76 -2.20
C ARG A 73 18.07 2.47 -1.44
N ALA A 74 17.97 1.62 -0.42
CA ALA A 74 19.14 1.06 0.27
C ALA A 74 19.29 -0.42 -0.10
N THR A 75 20.45 -0.84 -0.57
CA THR A 75 20.72 -2.25 -0.93
C THR A 75 21.90 -2.80 -0.15
N TRP A 76 21.77 -4.02 0.33
CA TRP A 76 22.85 -4.82 0.90
C TRP A 76 22.92 -6.19 0.21
N ARG A 77 24.13 -6.69 -0.01
CA ARG A 77 24.37 -8.02 -0.61
C ARG A 77 25.29 -8.82 0.29
N ALA A 78 24.97 -10.10 0.48
CA ALA A 78 25.88 -11.02 1.15
C ALA A 78 27.09 -11.31 0.26
N GLU A 79 28.30 -10.99 0.73
CA GLU A 79 29.53 -11.46 0.09
C GLU A 79 29.74 -12.94 0.47
N GLY A 80 29.59 -13.86 -0.49
CA GLY A 80 30.04 -15.26 -0.32
C GLY A 80 29.01 -16.38 -0.40
N GLY A 81 27.75 -16.13 -0.79
CA GLY A 81 26.76 -17.21 -1.00
C GLY A 81 26.94 -17.94 -2.33
N GLY A 82 27.93 -18.82 -2.48
CA GLY A 82 28.05 -19.61 -3.71
C GLY A 82 29.05 -20.74 -3.56
N GLY A 83 28.54 -21.94 -3.30
CA GLY A 83 29.35 -23.16 -3.36
C GLY A 83 29.86 -23.37 -4.79
N GLY A 84 31.15 -23.10 -5.01
CA GLY A 84 31.81 -23.40 -6.28
C GLY A 84 33.17 -22.72 -6.40
N ARG A 85 34.23 -23.39 -5.94
CA ARG A 85 35.62 -23.05 -6.31
C ARG A 85 35.77 -23.23 -7.83
N GLY A 86 36.04 -22.15 -8.56
CA GLY A 86 36.46 -22.20 -9.96
C GLY A 86 36.52 -20.81 -10.55
N GLY A 87 37.71 -20.35 -10.92
CA GLY A 87 37.94 -18.98 -11.39
C GLY A 87 37.29 -18.65 -12.74
N GLY A 88 37.14 -17.34 -12.97
CA GLY A 88 36.88 -16.75 -14.28
C GLY A 88 35.41 -16.67 -14.69
N GLY A 89 34.90 -15.45 -14.81
CA GLY A 89 33.60 -15.16 -15.44
C GLY A 89 32.41 -15.29 -14.50
N SER A 90 31.90 -14.16 -14.02
CA SER A 90 30.67 -14.11 -13.21
C SER A 90 29.46 -14.43 -14.08
N GLU A 91 29.02 -15.68 -14.12
CA GLU A 91 27.67 -16.01 -14.60
C GLU A 91 26.63 -15.63 -13.52
N PRO A 92 25.48 -15.04 -13.91
CA PRO A 92 24.41 -14.67 -13.00
C PRO A 92 23.65 -15.90 -12.52
N GLY A 93 24.16 -16.62 -11.52
CA GLY A 93 23.32 -17.49 -10.69
C GLY A 93 22.22 -16.69 -9.94
N ASP A 94 21.05 -17.30 -9.76
CA ASP A 94 19.84 -16.67 -9.22
C ASP A 94 20.05 -16.01 -7.85
N VAL A 95 19.99 -14.67 -7.83
CA VAL A 95 19.95 -13.87 -6.60
C VAL A 95 18.48 -13.60 -6.29
N VAL A 96 18.00 -14.02 -5.13
CA VAL A 96 16.68 -13.67 -4.62
C VAL A 96 16.77 -12.31 -3.92
N ASN A 97 16.05 -11.32 -4.44
CA ASN A 97 16.06 -9.97 -3.92
C ASN A 97 14.81 -9.71 -3.06
N VAL A 98 15.02 -9.53 -1.76
CA VAL A 98 13.96 -9.30 -0.76
C VAL A 98 13.83 -7.81 -0.47
N GLY A 99 12.65 -7.27 -0.78
CA GLY A 99 12.26 -5.88 -0.55
C GLY A 99 11.58 -5.68 0.80
N PHE A 100 11.96 -4.63 1.52
CA PHE A 100 11.19 -4.08 2.65
C PHE A 100 10.79 -2.65 2.31
N LEU A 101 9.50 -2.33 2.38
CA LEU A 101 9.00 -0.99 2.08
C LEU A 101 8.88 -0.15 3.35
N CYS A 102 9.12 1.15 3.22
CA CYS A 102 9.02 2.15 4.28
C CYS A 102 8.19 3.33 3.78
N GLU A 103 7.01 3.56 4.35
CA GLU A 103 6.22 4.78 4.16
C GLU A 103 6.50 5.79 5.24
N TYR A 104 6.29 7.07 4.96
CA TYR A 104 6.65 8.15 5.90
C TYR A 104 6.00 9.51 5.56
N ASP A 105 4.96 9.53 4.74
CA ASP A 105 4.07 10.67 4.59
C ASP A 105 3.06 10.78 5.76
N ALA A 106 2.53 11.97 5.94
CA ALA A 106 1.59 12.32 6.99
C ALA A 106 0.31 12.94 6.41
N LEU A 107 -0.72 13.02 7.23
CA LEU A 107 -2.03 13.56 6.87
C LEU A 107 -2.15 15.06 7.21
N PRO A 108 -2.86 15.85 6.39
CA PRO A 108 -3.11 17.26 6.64
C PRO A 108 -3.80 17.51 7.99
N GLY A 109 -3.19 18.34 8.83
CA GLY A 109 -3.76 18.80 10.11
C GLY A 109 -3.69 17.80 11.27
N ILE A 110 -3.58 16.49 11.01
CA ILE A 110 -3.59 15.44 12.04
C ILE A 110 -2.29 14.64 12.17
N GLY A 111 -1.27 14.93 11.34
CA GLY A 111 0.05 14.32 11.45
C GLY A 111 0.08 12.86 11.00
N HIS A 112 0.93 12.02 11.62
CA HIS A 112 1.02 10.59 11.30
C HIS A 112 -0.16 9.79 11.91
N ALA A 113 -1.39 10.22 11.65
CA ALA A 113 -2.61 9.55 12.09
C ALA A 113 -2.90 8.23 11.37
N CYS A 114 -2.10 7.86 10.37
CA CYS A 114 -2.07 6.52 9.77
C CYS A 114 -0.88 5.66 10.26
N GLY A 115 0.03 6.25 11.05
CA GLY A 115 1.15 5.54 11.67
C GLY A 115 2.32 5.21 10.74
N HIS A 116 2.51 5.96 9.66
CA HIS A 116 3.59 5.71 8.68
C HIS A 116 4.99 5.76 9.30
N ASN A 117 5.19 6.49 10.40
CA ASN A 117 6.43 6.42 11.19
C ASN A 117 6.75 4.99 11.68
N LEU A 118 5.72 4.22 12.06
CA LEU A 118 5.87 2.82 12.48
C LEU A 118 6.10 1.90 11.28
N ILE A 119 5.51 2.19 10.13
CA ILE A 119 5.73 1.45 8.88
C ILE A 119 7.20 1.57 8.46
N ALA A 120 7.74 2.79 8.42
CA ALA A 120 9.16 3.04 8.19
C ALA A 120 10.06 2.26 9.16
N GLU A 121 9.71 2.26 10.45
CA GLU A 121 10.46 1.53 11.47
C GLU A 121 10.43 0.02 11.24
N VAL A 122 9.26 -0.56 10.93
CA VAL A 122 9.11 -1.99 10.64
C VAL A 122 10.00 -2.41 9.46
N GLY A 123 9.93 -1.68 8.35
CA GLY A 123 10.73 -1.97 7.16
C GLY A 123 12.23 -1.91 7.45
N ALA A 124 12.67 -0.87 8.15
CA ALA A 124 14.07 -0.72 8.56
C ALA A 124 14.53 -1.82 9.51
N ALA A 125 13.73 -2.14 10.53
CA ALA A 125 14.04 -3.17 11.51
C ALA A 125 14.14 -4.57 10.88
N ALA A 126 13.18 -4.94 10.03
CA ALA A 126 13.18 -6.24 9.36
C ALA A 126 14.39 -6.41 8.43
N ALA A 127 14.77 -5.34 7.72
CA ALA A 127 15.96 -5.32 6.87
C ALA A 127 17.27 -5.53 7.67
N LEU A 128 17.40 -4.88 8.84
CA LEU A 128 18.54 -5.09 9.73
C LEU A 128 18.59 -6.51 10.30
N GLY A 129 17.44 -7.05 10.71
CA GLY A 129 17.33 -8.43 11.20
C GLY A 129 17.75 -9.43 10.13
N LEU A 130 17.31 -9.24 8.88
CA LEU A 130 17.64 -10.14 7.78
C LEU A 130 19.13 -10.09 7.46
N LYS A 131 19.69 -8.87 7.31
CA LYS A 131 21.12 -8.67 7.09
C LYS A 131 21.98 -9.41 8.12
N ALA A 132 21.69 -9.27 9.41
CA ALA A 132 22.51 -9.88 10.45
C ALA A 132 22.53 -11.40 10.41
N VAL A 133 21.45 -12.04 9.97
CA VAL A 133 21.42 -13.49 9.74
C VAL A 133 22.26 -13.85 8.52
N LEU A 134 22.10 -13.12 7.41
CA LEU A 134 22.79 -13.37 6.16
C LEU A 134 24.31 -13.14 6.23
N GLU A 135 24.78 -12.25 7.11
CA GLU A 135 26.22 -12.02 7.36
C GLU A 135 26.92 -13.20 8.03
N ASN A 136 26.17 -14.01 8.79
CA ASN A 136 26.74 -15.03 9.67
C ASN A 136 26.43 -16.47 9.23
N ILE A 137 25.83 -16.65 8.06
CA ILE A 137 25.48 -17.97 7.53
C ILE A 137 26.49 -18.41 6.47
N CYS A 138 27.08 -19.58 6.67
CA CYS A 138 28.13 -20.09 5.77
C CYS A 138 27.59 -20.69 4.46
N SER A 139 26.32 -21.09 4.44
CA SER A 139 25.68 -21.69 3.26
C SER A 139 24.19 -21.36 3.23
N LEU A 140 23.78 -20.61 2.21
CA LEU A 140 22.38 -20.41 1.88
C LEU A 140 22.02 -21.28 0.66
N PRO A 141 20.76 -21.74 0.55
CA PRO A 141 20.28 -22.39 -0.67
C PRO A 141 20.34 -21.47 -1.90
N VAL A 142 20.22 -20.15 -1.68
CA VAL A 142 20.18 -19.11 -2.71
C VAL A 142 21.03 -17.91 -2.32
N ARG A 143 21.50 -17.15 -3.32
CA ARG A 143 22.08 -15.82 -3.05
C ARG A 143 20.98 -14.85 -2.69
N VAL A 144 21.24 -13.98 -1.72
CA VAL A 144 20.23 -13.01 -1.25
C VAL A 144 20.76 -11.59 -1.36
N GLN A 145 19.93 -10.72 -1.94
CA GLN A 145 20.05 -9.28 -1.82
C GLN A 145 18.92 -8.78 -0.92
N VAL A 146 19.22 -7.85 -0.02
CA VAL A 146 18.21 -7.12 0.75
C VAL A 146 18.10 -5.72 0.17
N THR A 147 16.88 -5.31 -0.13
CA THR A 147 16.59 -3.96 -0.64
C THR A 147 15.56 -3.32 0.28
N VAL A 148 15.83 -2.10 0.74
CA VAL A 148 14.83 -1.23 1.37
C VAL A 148 14.46 -0.15 0.38
N LEU A 149 13.16 0.03 0.17
CA LEU A 149 12.63 1.14 -0.62
C LEU A 149 11.88 2.10 0.30
N GLY A 150 12.29 3.36 0.26
CA GLY A 150 11.48 4.44 0.80
C GLY A 150 10.42 4.83 -0.21
N THR A 151 9.16 4.73 0.19
CA THR A 151 8.00 4.90 -0.67
C THR A 151 7.15 6.07 -0.16
N PRO A 152 7.29 7.27 -0.74
CA PRO A 152 6.55 8.46 -0.33
C PRO A 152 5.09 8.43 -0.81
N ALA A 153 4.31 9.41 -0.37
CA ALA A 153 3.02 9.80 -0.94
C ALA A 153 1.98 8.67 -1.09
N GLU A 154 1.80 7.82 -0.08
CA GLU A 154 0.75 6.81 -0.13
C GLU A 154 -0.64 7.44 0.04
N GLU A 155 -0.77 8.41 0.96
CA GLU A 155 -2.06 9.01 1.36
C GLU A 155 -2.65 9.94 0.31
N ASP A 156 -1.79 10.61 -0.48
CA ASP A 156 -2.22 11.54 -1.52
C ASP A 156 -1.32 11.44 -2.74
N GLY A 157 -1.77 10.64 -3.70
CA GLY A 157 -1.20 10.55 -5.04
C GLY A 157 -0.51 9.24 -5.39
N GLY A 158 -0.27 8.30 -4.47
CA GLY A 158 0.19 6.93 -4.77
C GLY A 158 1.63 6.83 -5.27
N GLY A 159 2.60 7.24 -4.43
CA GLY A 159 4.02 7.29 -4.81
C GLY A 159 4.61 5.94 -5.22
N LYS A 160 4.11 4.80 -4.73
CA LYS A 160 4.56 3.47 -5.21
C LYS A 160 4.15 3.23 -6.66
N ILE A 161 3.04 3.80 -7.11
CA ILE A 161 2.57 3.70 -8.51
C ILE A 161 3.49 4.51 -9.42
N ASP A 162 3.89 5.70 -8.98
CA ASP A 162 4.92 6.49 -9.67
C ASP A 162 6.27 5.77 -9.72
N MET A 163 6.72 5.20 -8.60
CA MET A 163 7.93 4.38 -8.54
C MET A 163 7.87 3.13 -9.41
N LEU A 164 6.72 2.45 -9.48
CA LEU A 164 6.47 1.31 -10.37
C LEU A 164 6.65 1.70 -11.84
N ARG A 165 6.08 2.83 -12.26
CA ARG A 165 6.21 3.34 -13.64
C ARG A 165 7.66 3.64 -14.00
N GLU A 166 8.47 4.06 -13.02
CA GLU A 166 9.89 4.33 -13.19
C GLU A 166 10.80 3.09 -13.01
N GLY A 167 10.23 1.90 -12.82
CA GLY A 167 10.96 0.63 -12.71
C GLY A 167 11.65 0.41 -11.35
N ALA A 168 11.17 1.04 -10.27
CA ALA A 168 11.79 0.94 -8.94
C ALA A 168 11.72 -0.48 -8.33
N PHE A 169 10.71 -1.26 -8.71
CA PHE A 169 10.46 -2.61 -8.20
C PHE A 169 11.02 -3.71 -9.11
N GLU A 170 11.65 -3.35 -10.23
CA GLU A 170 12.25 -4.31 -11.15
C GLU A 170 13.36 -5.12 -10.46
N GLY A 171 13.30 -6.44 -10.61
CA GLY A 171 14.28 -7.35 -10.02
C GLY A 171 14.10 -7.58 -8.52
N LEU A 172 12.99 -7.17 -7.91
CA LEU A 172 12.56 -7.71 -6.61
C LEU A 172 11.85 -9.06 -6.81
N ASP A 173 12.14 -10.01 -5.94
CA ASP A 173 11.52 -11.34 -5.94
C ASP A 173 10.43 -11.50 -4.88
N LEU A 174 10.54 -10.75 -3.79
CA LEU A 174 9.61 -10.74 -2.66
C LEU A 174 9.55 -9.34 -2.08
N VAL A 175 8.38 -8.89 -1.63
CA VAL A 175 8.25 -7.61 -0.95
C VAL A 175 7.44 -7.72 0.34
N PHE A 176 7.91 -7.07 1.40
CA PHE A 176 7.32 -7.08 2.73
C PHE A 176 7.08 -5.66 3.21
N MET A 177 5.91 -5.44 3.77
CA MET A 177 5.52 -4.23 4.47
C MET A 177 4.51 -4.63 5.55
N ALA A 178 4.24 -3.80 6.54
CA ALA A 178 3.13 -4.02 7.46
C ALA A 178 2.58 -2.69 7.96
N HIS A 179 1.29 -2.66 8.20
CA HIS A 179 0.56 -1.44 8.52
C HIS A 179 0.04 -1.46 9.96
N PRO A 180 0.23 -0.40 10.76
CA PRO A 180 -0.31 -0.34 12.10
C PRO A 180 -1.84 -0.22 12.06
N SER A 181 -2.50 -0.87 13.02
CA SER A 181 -3.96 -0.84 13.17
C SER A 181 -4.34 -1.04 14.64
N LYS A 182 -5.65 -1.14 14.91
CA LYS A 182 -6.18 -1.54 16.23
C LYS A 182 -6.16 -3.05 16.49
N GLU A 183 -5.86 -3.90 15.51
CA GLU A 183 -5.97 -5.37 15.59
C GLU A 183 -4.91 -6.05 14.71
N ASP A 184 -4.27 -7.13 15.20
CA ASP A 184 -3.38 -7.92 14.34
C ASP A 184 -4.22 -8.65 13.26
N ALA A 185 -3.84 -8.53 11.99
CA ALA A 185 -4.50 -9.24 10.88
C ALA A 185 -3.47 -9.65 9.83
N THR A 186 -3.60 -10.84 9.26
CA THR A 186 -2.73 -11.28 8.16
C THR A 186 -3.04 -10.57 6.85
N TYR A 187 -4.30 -10.14 6.70
CA TYR A 187 -4.84 -9.48 5.53
C TYR A 187 -6.12 -8.73 5.91
N LEU A 188 -6.28 -7.50 5.41
CA LEU A 188 -7.58 -6.81 5.36
C LEU A 188 -7.87 -6.45 3.89
N PRO A 189 -9.12 -6.60 3.42
CA PRO A 189 -9.47 -6.31 2.03
C PRO A 189 -9.20 -4.85 1.66
N CYS A 190 -8.27 -4.65 0.72
CA CYS A 190 -8.01 -3.36 0.06
C CYS A 190 -8.69 -3.36 -1.31
N VAL A 191 -9.47 -2.32 -1.58
CA VAL A 191 -10.25 -2.19 -2.82
C VAL A 191 -9.53 -1.31 -3.84
N ALA A 192 -9.84 -1.55 -5.11
CA ALA A 192 -9.46 -0.65 -6.17
C ALA A 192 -10.25 0.66 -6.07
N GLU A 193 -9.59 1.77 -6.34
CA GLU A 193 -10.12 3.12 -6.12
C GLU A 193 -9.62 4.07 -7.24
N HIS A 194 -10.50 4.96 -7.73
CA HIS A 194 -10.09 6.09 -8.57
C HIS A 194 -10.86 7.38 -8.24
N ASP A 195 -10.13 8.37 -7.74
CA ASP A 195 -10.63 9.73 -7.55
C ASP A 195 -10.99 10.45 -8.85
N VAL A 196 -12.03 11.29 -8.78
CA VAL A 196 -12.43 12.17 -9.87
C VAL A 196 -12.93 13.53 -9.36
N THR A 197 -12.40 14.59 -9.98
CA THR A 197 -12.91 15.95 -9.87
C THR A 197 -13.78 16.28 -11.07
N ILE A 198 -14.98 16.78 -10.84
CA ILE A 198 -15.93 17.19 -11.90
C ILE A 198 -16.16 18.69 -11.77
N LYS A 199 -15.89 19.44 -12.84
CA LYS A 199 -16.10 20.89 -12.89
C LYS A 199 -17.11 21.23 -13.96
N TYR A 200 -18.20 21.90 -13.58
CA TYR A 200 -19.18 22.40 -14.53
C TYR A 200 -19.00 23.89 -14.75
N HIS A 201 -19.03 24.30 -16.02
CA HIS A 201 -18.94 25.70 -16.42
C HIS A 201 -20.22 26.12 -17.13
N GLY A 202 -20.83 27.18 -16.63
CA GLY A 202 -22.06 27.77 -17.13
C GLY A 202 -21.91 29.28 -17.33
N LYS A 203 -22.99 30.02 -17.10
CA LYS A 203 -23.06 31.46 -17.34
C LYS A 203 -23.91 32.13 -16.27
N THR A 204 -23.31 33.13 -15.62
CA THR A 204 -23.99 33.91 -14.57
C THR A 204 -25.14 34.72 -15.14
N SER A 205 -26.22 34.80 -14.37
CA SER A 205 -27.35 35.70 -14.63
C SER A 205 -28.09 36.01 -13.33
N HIS A 206 -28.86 37.10 -13.29
CA HIS A 206 -29.70 37.41 -12.14
C HIS A 206 -30.89 36.47 -12.08
N ALA A 207 -30.95 35.66 -11.02
CA ALA A 207 -31.88 34.53 -10.92
C ALA A 207 -33.36 34.93 -11.11
N SER A 208 -33.77 36.09 -10.63
CA SER A 208 -35.17 36.54 -10.75
C SER A 208 -35.47 37.42 -11.97
N ALA A 209 -34.47 38.05 -12.58
CA ALA A 209 -34.70 39.15 -13.52
C ALA A 209 -34.46 38.73 -14.97
N TYR A 210 -33.47 37.87 -15.20
CA TYR A 210 -33.12 37.38 -16.53
C TYR A 210 -32.65 35.92 -16.50
N PRO A 211 -33.35 34.99 -15.81
CA PRO A 211 -32.89 33.60 -15.65
C PRO A 211 -32.62 32.88 -16.98
N TRP A 212 -33.38 33.21 -18.04
CA TRP A 212 -33.22 32.64 -19.39
C TRP A 212 -31.90 33.02 -20.08
N GLU A 213 -31.17 34.03 -19.59
CA GLU A 213 -29.85 34.41 -20.11
C GLU A 213 -28.70 33.61 -19.48
N GLY A 214 -28.98 32.85 -18.42
CA GLY A 214 -27.99 32.09 -17.65
C GLY A 214 -27.91 30.61 -18.06
N ILE A 215 -26.82 29.97 -17.65
CA ILE A 215 -26.60 28.52 -17.74
C ILE A 215 -26.15 28.09 -16.34
N ASN A 216 -26.95 27.29 -15.65
CA ASN A 216 -26.80 27.06 -14.21
C ASN A 216 -25.91 25.85 -13.91
N ALA A 217 -24.67 26.11 -13.49
CA ALA A 217 -23.72 25.07 -13.10
C ALA A 217 -24.12 24.32 -11.82
N LEU A 218 -24.91 24.92 -10.93
CA LEU A 218 -25.43 24.24 -9.74
C LEU A 218 -26.50 23.22 -10.11
N ASP A 219 -27.35 23.51 -11.10
CA ASP A 219 -28.32 22.53 -11.60
C ASP A 219 -27.58 21.31 -12.20
N ALA A 220 -26.46 21.53 -12.89
CA ALA A 220 -25.62 20.44 -13.41
C ALA A 220 -25.04 19.58 -12.28
N ALA A 221 -24.53 20.21 -11.21
CA ALA A 221 -24.04 19.48 -10.03
C ALA A 221 -25.14 18.66 -9.34
N VAL A 222 -26.34 19.22 -9.17
CA VAL A 222 -27.48 18.54 -8.56
C VAL A 222 -27.98 17.39 -9.44
N LEU A 223 -28.07 17.58 -10.76
CA LEU A 223 -28.41 16.51 -11.69
C LEU A 223 -27.37 15.40 -11.67
N CYS A 224 -26.08 15.73 -11.64
CA CYS A 224 -24.99 14.77 -11.49
C CYS A 224 -25.16 13.93 -10.21
N TYR A 225 -25.44 14.57 -9.08
CA TYR A 225 -25.69 13.90 -7.81
C TYR A 225 -26.88 12.93 -7.90
N ASN A 226 -27.98 13.37 -8.52
CA ASN A 226 -29.17 12.55 -8.73
C ASN A 226 -28.91 11.38 -9.69
N ASN A 227 -28.18 11.60 -10.79
CA ASN A 227 -27.80 10.58 -11.76
C ASN A 227 -27.00 9.47 -11.08
N LEU A 228 -26.02 9.83 -10.24
CA LEU A 228 -25.25 8.86 -9.46
C LEU A 228 -26.12 8.16 -8.41
N SER A 229 -27.06 8.86 -7.78
CA SER A 229 -27.98 8.26 -6.82
C SER A 229 -28.82 7.15 -7.44
N VAL A 230 -29.35 7.35 -8.65
CA VAL A 230 -30.12 6.31 -9.34
C VAL A 230 -29.23 5.22 -9.94
N LEU A 231 -28.00 5.54 -10.37
CA LEU A 231 -27.02 4.56 -10.83
C LEU A 231 -26.75 3.44 -9.81
N ARG A 232 -26.87 3.74 -8.51
CA ARG A 232 -26.64 2.76 -7.43
C ARG A 232 -27.48 1.50 -7.54
N GLN A 233 -28.70 1.57 -8.10
CA GLN A 233 -29.52 0.38 -8.31
C GLN A 233 -28.91 -0.58 -9.35
N GLN A 234 -28.06 -0.07 -10.25
CA GLN A 234 -27.40 -0.82 -11.33
C GLN A 234 -25.90 -1.05 -11.05
N MET A 235 -25.46 -0.80 -9.81
CA MET A 235 -24.12 -1.17 -9.33
C MET A 235 -24.14 -2.57 -8.71
N LYS A 236 -22.98 -3.23 -8.67
CA LYS A 236 -22.84 -4.45 -7.87
C LYS A 236 -22.93 -4.12 -6.37
N PRO A 237 -23.37 -5.05 -5.51
CA PRO A 237 -23.58 -4.79 -4.08
C PRO A 237 -22.35 -4.31 -3.31
N ASP A 238 -21.15 -4.61 -3.80
CA ASP A 238 -19.83 -4.32 -3.24
C ASP A 238 -19.18 -3.05 -3.84
N TRP A 239 -19.70 -2.53 -4.94
CA TRP A 239 -19.22 -1.28 -5.53
C TRP A 239 -19.63 -0.05 -4.69
N ARG A 240 -18.77 0.96 -4.64
CA ARG A 240 -19.07 2.24 -3.97
C ARG A 240 -18.76 3.43 -4.87
N VAL A 241 -19.60 4.45 -4.73
CA VAL A 241 -19.39 5.79 -5.31
C VAL A 241 -19.80 6.78 -4.23
N HIS A 242 -18.95 7.70 -3.83
CA HIS A 242 -19.28 8.69 -2.81
C HIS A 242 -18.47 9.95 -3.02
N GLY A 243 -19.04 11.09 -2.66
CA GLY A 243 -18.44 12.38 -2.98
C GLY A 243 -19.22 13.54 -2.40
N ILE A 244 -18.70 14.74 -2.68
CA ILE A 244 -19.19 16.02 -2.16
C ILE A 244 -19.31 17.07 -3.27
N ILE A 245 -20.09 18.12 -3.01
CA ILE A 245 -20.04 19.37 -3.78
C ILE A 245 -19.11 20.32 -3.03
N LYS A 246 -17.90 20.51 -3.56
CA LYS A 246 -16.86 21.35 -2.96
C LYS A 246 -17.14 22.84 -3.19
N HIS A 247 -17.66 23.16 -4.38
CA HIS A 247 -18.12 24.51 -4.73
C HIS A 247 -19.50 24.45 -5.39
N GLY A 248 -20.49 25.07 -4.77
CA GLY A 248 -21.91 25.02 -5.16
C GLY A 248 -22.56 26.38 -5.45
N GLY A 249 -21.78 27.46 -5.57
CA GLY A 249 -22.27 28.83 -5.75
C GLY A 249 -22.20 29.69 -4.48
N GLU A 250 -22.29 31.01 -4.66
CA GLU A 250 -22.03 31.99 -3.58
C GLU A 250 -23.27 32.68 -3.03
N LYS A 251 -24.26 33.01 -3.88
CA LYS A 251 -25.46 33.76 -3.49
C LYS A 251 -26.72 33.26 -4.22
N PRO A 252 -27.87 33.12 -3.54
CA PRO A 252 -29.09 32.61 -4.16
C PRO A 252 -29.69 33.45 -5.30
N ASN A 253 -29.39 34.76 -5.35
CA ASN A 253 -29.91 35.66 -6.39
C ASN A 253 -29.03 35.71 -7.65
N ILE A 254 -27.93 34.94 -7.67
CA ILE A 254 -26.98 34.85 -8.78
C ILE A 254 -26.95 33.40 -9.26
N ILE A 255 -27.26 33.16 -10.53
CA ILE A 255 -27.11 31.83 -11.14
C ILE A 255 -25.62 31.45 -11.14
N PRO A 256 -25.20 30.34 -10.51
CA PRO A 256 -23.80 29.93 -10.49
C PRO A 256 -23.28 29.58 -11.90
N SER A 257 -22.15 30.16 -12.28
CA SER A 257 -21.44 29.83 -13.53
C SER A 257 -20.36 28.76 -13.34
N TYR A 258 -20.10 28.33 -12.10
CA TYR A 258 -19.11 27.31 -11.78
C TYR A 258 -19.58 26.45 -10.62
N THR A 259 -19.34 25.15 -10.73
CA THR A 259 -19.40 24.21 -9.60
C THR A 259 -18.30 23.17 -9.70
N GLU A 260 -17.92 22.61 -8.56
CA GLU A 260 -16.90 21.58 -8.43
C GLU A 260 -17.37 20.48 -7.49
N LEU A 261 -17.27 19.23 -7.96
CA LEU A 261 -17.56 18.03 -7.20
C LEU A 261 -16.32 17.14 -7.13
N GLU A 262 -16.23 16.37 -6.06
CA GLU A 262 -15.13 15.42 -5.81
C GLU A 262 -15.74 14.09 -5.41
N TYR A 263 -15.36 13.02 -6.11
CA TYR A 263 -15.91 11.67 -5.92
C TYR A 263 -14.80 10.62 -5.91
N TYR A 264 -15.00 9.57 -5.12
CA TYR A 264 -14.23 8.33 -5.14
C TYR A 264 -15.09 7.22 -5.75
N LEU A 265 -14.48 6.41 -6.61
CA LEU A 265 -15.08 5.24 -7.23
C LEU A 265 -14.35 4.01 -6.71
N ARG A 266 -15.06 3.03 -6.13
CA ARG A 266 -14.42 1.85 -5.53
C ARG A 266 -15.05 0.55 -6.00
N THR A 267 -14.20 -0.44 -6.26
CA THR A 267 -14.58 -1.82 -6.58
C THR A 267 -13.66 -2.84 -5.90
N PRO A 268 -14.16 -4.02 -5.50
CA PRO A 268 -13.34 -5.09 -4.91
C PRO A 268 -12.13 -5.48 -5.75
N SER A 269 -12.28 -5.39 -7.07
CA SER A 269 -11.33 -5.82 -8.07
C SER A 269 -11.01 -4.65 -9.00
N ARG A 270 -9.73 -4.46 -9.33
CA ARG A 270 -9.30 -3.46 -10.33
C ARG A 270 -9.89 -3.74 -11.70
N ALA A 271 -10.30 -5.00 -11.94
CA ALA A 271 -10.91 -5.40 -13.19
C ALA A 271 -12.27 -4.74 -13.44
N GLU A 272 -12.97 -4.40 -12.37
CA GLU A 272 -14.32 -3.90 -12.40
C GLU A 272 -14.39 -2.36 -12.43
N LEU A 273 -13.33 -1.71 -11.96
CA LEU A 273 -13.27 -0.26 -11.84
C LEU A 273 -13.49 0.47 -13.17
N PRO A 274 -12.95 0.02 -14.33
CA PRO A 274 -13.25 0.63 -15.62
C PRO A 274 -14.74 0.64 -15.98
N VAL A 275 -15.49 -0.38 -15.56
CA VAL A 275 -16.94 -0.47 -15.82
C VAL A 275 -17.71 0.54 -14.97
N LEU A 276 -17.38 0.64 -13.68
CA LEU A 276 -17.98 1.64 -12.79
C LEU A 276 -17.64 3.06 -13.26
N LYS A 277 -16.37 3.29 -13.61
CA LYS A 277 -15.86 4.56 -14.14
C LYS A 277 -16.61 5.01 -15.38
N ALA A 278 -16.79 4.14 -16.37
CA ALA A 278 -17.54 4.46 -17.58
C ALA A 278 -19.01 4.85 -17.28
N LYS A 279 -19.67 4.12 -16.36
CA LYS A 279 -21.04 4.43 -15.93
C LYS A 279 -21.12 5.79 -15.21
N ALA A 280 -20.20 6.06 -14.29
CA ALA A 280 -20.14 7.32 -13.56
C ALA A 280 -19.85 8.50 -14.49
N GLU A 281 -18.91 8.34 -15.43
CA GLU A 281 -18.57 9.38 -16.40
C GLU A 281 -19.77 9.77 -17.29
N MET A 282 -20.59 8.80 -17.68
CA MET A 282 -21.85 9.08 -18.37
C MET A 282 -22.80 9.93 -17.53
N CYS A 283 -22.89 9.70 -16.21
CA CYS A 283 -23.70 10.51 -15.31
C CYS A 283 -23.20 11.96 -15.21
N PHE A 284 -21.88 12.15 -15.24
CA PHE A 284 -21.26 13.49 -15.19
C PHE A 284 -21.58 14.24 -16.50
N ARG A 285 -21.33 13.61 -17.65
CA ARG A 285 -21.52 14.23 -18.96
C ARG A 285 -22.99 14.50 -19.28
N SER A 286 -23.91 13.63 -18.86
CA SER A 286 -25.33 13.83 -19.11
C SER A 286 -25.92 15.02 -18.34
N ALA A 287 -25.40 15.33 -17.15
CA ALA A 287 -25.83 16.49 -16.37
C ALA A 287 -25.44 17.80 -17.04
N ALA A 288 -24.23 17.88 -17.61
CA ALA A 288 -23.82 19.00 -18.46
C ALA A 288 -24.71 19.13 -19.70
N MET A 289 -24.93 18.03 -20.42
CA MET A 289 -25.78 18.01 -21.61
C MET A 289 -27.21 18.51 -21.31
N ALA A 290 -27.80 18.07 -20.20
CA ALA A 290 -29.17 18.44 -19.83
C ALA A 290 -29.32 19.93 -19.47
N THR A 291 -28.25 20.57 -18.98
CA THR A 291 -28.26 21.97 -18.51
C THR A 291 -27.66 22.95 -19.49
N GLY A 292 -26.99 22.46 -20.54
CA GLY A 292 -26.21 23.29 -21.46
C GLY A 292 -24.86 23.76 -20.88
N CYS A 293 -24.39 23.17 -19.77
CA CYS A 293 -23.06 23.44 -19.23
C CYS A 293 -21.97 22.75 -20.03
N GLU A 294 -20.75 23.27 -19.95
CA GLU A 294 -19.54 22.53 -20.26
C GLU A 294 -19.09 21.74 -19.02
N VAL A 295 -18.40 20.61 -19.22
CA VAL A 295 -17.88 19.79 -18.12
C VAL A 295 -16.42 19.40 -18.36
N GLU A 296 -15.61 19.56 -17.32
CA GLU A 296 -14.29 18.96 -17.21
C GLU A 296 -14.36 17.79 -16.22
N VAL A 297 -13.94 16.60 -16.66
CA VAL A 297 -13.83 15.41 -15.82
C VAL A 297 -12.35 15.09 -15.68
N GLN A 298 -11.82 15.27 -14.48
CA GLN A 298 -10.40 15.15 -14.17
C GLN A 298 -10.22 13.99 -13.18
N PHE A 299 -9.85 12.83 -13.69
CA PHE A 299 -9.45 11.71 -12.85
C PHE A 299 -8.07 11.95 -12.24
N ALA A 300 -7.83 11.47 -11.02
CA ALA A 300 -6.50 11.50 -10.44
C ALA A 300 -5.50 10.79 -11.35
N ARG A 301 -4.24 11.22 -11.29
CA ARG A 301 -3.17 10.66 -12.12
C ARG A 301 -3.04 9.15 -11.91
N ASN A 302 -3.15 8.72 -10.66
CA ASN A 302 -3.01 7.34 -10.24
C ASN A 302 -4.35 6.74 -9.84
N GLN A 303 -4.44 5.43 -10.08
CA GLN A 303 -5.53 4.57 -9.66
C GLN A 303 -4.94 3.54 -8.71
N PHE A 304 -5.57 3.37 -7.56
CA PHE A 304 -5.18 2.36 -6.57
C PHE A 304 -5.82 1.03 -6.99
N ASP A 305 -5.02 -0.03 -7.03
CA ASP A 305 -5.51 -1.37 -7.34
C ASP A 305 -5.84 -2.15 -6.07
N ASN A 306 -6.70 -3.16 -6.17
CA ASN A 306 -6.92 -4.11 -5.08
C ASN A 306 -5.65 -4.90 -4.76
N MET A 307 -5.57 -5.50 -3.58
CA MET A 307 -4.37 -6.26 -3.20
C MET A 307 -4.47 -7.73 -3.63
N LEU A 308 -3.45 -8.24 -4.34
CA LEU A 308 -3.31 -9.67 -4.60
C LEU A 308 -2.82 -10.39 -3.33
N ARG A 309 -3.52 -11.45 -2.96
CA ARG A 309 -3.19 -12.28 -1.80
C ARG A 309 -2.10 -13.28 -2.11
N ASN A 310 -1.31 -13.62 -1.10
CA ASN A 310 -0.35 -14.71 -1.14
C ASN A 310 -0.50 -15.55 0.13
N ALA A 311 -1.30 -16.62 0.03
CA ALA A 311 -1.71 -17.42 1.19
C ALA A 311 -0.51 -18.06 1.91
N ALA A 312 0.52 -18.47 1.16
CA ALA A 312 1.75 -19.00 1.73
C ALA A 312 2.45 -17.97 2.64
N LEU A 313 2.57 -16.71 2.20
CA LEU A 313 3.15 -15.64 3.03
C LEU A 313 2.27 -15.33 4.25
N GLU A 314 0.95 -15.28 4.07
CA GLU A 314 -0.02 -15.04 5.15
C GLU A 314 0.06 -16.13 6.23
N GLU A 315 0.06 -17.41 5.84
CA GLU A 315 0.19 -18.58 6.74
C GLU A 315 1.52 -18.55 7.53
N LEU A 316 2.60 -18.16 6.87
CA LEU A 316 3.92 -18.06 7.50
C LEU A 316 3.97 -16.89 8.50
N TYR A 317 3.47 -15.73 8.11
CA TYR A 317 3.38 -14.56 8.97
C TYR A 317 2.50 -14.83 10.19
N GLU A 318 1.35 -15.45 10.02
CA GLU A 318 0.46 -15.80 11.13
C GLU A 318 1.16 -16.72 12.14
N ARG A 319 1.83 -17.77 11.65
CA ARG A 319 2.54 -18.73 12.49
C ARG A 319 3.69 -18.08 13.25
N ASN A 320 4.49 -17.25 12.57
CA ASN A 320 5.60 -16.52 13.19
C ASN A 320 5.09 -15.48 14.19
N GLY A 321 4.02 -14.75 13.86
CA GLY A 321 3.37 -13.80 14.74
C GLY A 321 2.82 -14.45 16.00
N LYS A 322 2.11 -15.58 15.88
CA LYS A 322 1.62 -16.37 17.03
C LYS A 322 2.75 -16.84 17.94
N ALA A 323 3.88 -17.26 17.37
CA ALA A 323 5.07 -17.62 18.15
C ALA A 323 5.68 -16.43 18.92
N LEU A 324 5.40 -15.21 18.48
CA LEU A 324 5.78 -13.95 19.14
C LEU A 324 4.64 -13.36 20.01
N GLY A 325 3.52 -14.07 20.16
CA GLY A 325 2.38 -13.64 20.97
C GLY A 325 1.45 -12.63 20.31
N MET A 326 1.41 -12.57 18.97
CA MET A 326 0.36 -11.85 18.22
C MET A 326 -0.98 -12.60 18.30
N ASP A 327 -2.07 -11.84 18.37
CA ASP A 327 -3.43 -12.39 18.41
C ASP A 327 -4.21 -11.89 17.20
N PHE A 328 -4.32 -12.75 16.18
CA PHE A 328 -4.89 -12.39 14.89
C PHE A 328 -6.41 -12.39 14.96
N THR A 329 -7.01 -11.31 14.47
CA THR A 329 -8.46 -11.18 14.39
C THR A 329 -9.05 -12.31 13.55
N VAL A 330 -10.12 -12.91 14.06
CA VAL A 330 -10.96 -13.91 13.37
C VAL A 330 -12.35 -13.36 13.07
N ASP A 331 -12.54 -12.05 13.27
CA ASP A 331 -13.78 -11.36 13.01
C ASP A 331 -14.02 -11.28 11.50
N GLU A 332 -14.94 -12.11 11.01
CA GLU A 332 -15.31 -12.18 9.60
C GLU A 332 -15.82 -10.86 9.04
N ASP A 333 -16.44 -10.00 9.87
CA ASP A 333 -16.88 -8.68 9.40
C ASP A 333 -15.68 -7.77 9.17
N VAL A 334 -14.64 -7.84 10.01
CA VAL A 334 -13.39 -7.11 9.79
C VAL A 334 -12.62 -7.66 8.58
N LEU A 335 -12.58 -8.99 8.45
CA LEU A 335 -11.83 -9.67 7.39
C LEU A 335 -12.49 -9.61 6.01
N LYS A 336 -13.80 -9.31 5.94
CA LYS A 336 -14.56 -9.20 4.68
C LYS A 336 -14.96 -7.77 4.34
N ASN A 337 -15.03 -6.85 5.30
CA ASN A 337 -15.40 -5.48 4.98
C ASN A 337 -14.25 -4.72 4.34
N GLU A 338 -14.35 -4.64 3.02
CA GLU A 338 -13.66 -3.74 2.13
C GLU A 338 -13.82 -2.27 2.54
N SER A 339 -12.77 -1.68 3.12
CA SER A 339 -12.83 -0.30 3.64
C SER A 339 -11.63 0.58 3.27
N GLY A 340 -10.45 -0.02 3.04
CA GLY A 340 -9.22 0.70 2.69
C GLY A 340 -8.79 0.55 1.24
N SER A 341 -7.89 1.42 0.80
CA SER A 341 -7.16 1.35 -0.46
C SER A 341 -5.72 1.73 -0.16
N THR A 342 -4.76 1.11 -0.85
CA THR A 342 -3.33 1.39 -0.67
C THR A 342 -2.60 1.13 -1.98
N ASP A 343 -1.59 1.94 -2.29
CA ASP A 343 -0.78 1.76 -3.49
C ASP A 343 0.15 0.54 -3.41
N PHE A 344 0.25 -0.10 -2.23
CA PHE A 344 0.83 -1.44 -2.09
C PHE A 344 0.03 -2.46 -2.91
N GLY A 345 -1.27 -2.25 -3.10
CA GLY A 345 -2.11 -3.06 -3.99
C GLY A 345 -1.51 -3.14 -5.39
N ASN A 346 -1.10 -2.00 -5.96
CA ASN A 346 -0.42 -1.95 -7.26
C ASN A 346 0.91 -2.70 -7.26
N VAL A 347 1.68 -2.64 -6.16
CA VAL A 347 2.95 -3.38 -6.02
C VAL A 347 2.71 -4.89 -6.07
N THR A 348 1.62 -5.39 -5.46
CA THR A 348 1.30 -6.82 -5.47
C THR A 348 0.94 -7.38 -6.84
N PHE A 349 0.78 -6.56 -7.88
CA PHE A 349 0.68 -7.00 -9.28
C PHE A 349 2.03 -7.13 -10.01
N ALA A 350 3.07 -6.51 -9.45
CA ALA A 350 4.42 -6.51 -9.99
C ALA A 350 5.32 -7.54 -9.28
N VAL A 351 5.19 -7.68 -7.96
CA VAL A 351 6.06 -8.51 -7.12
C VAL A 351 5.19 -9.24 -6.07
N PRO A 352 5.40 -10.55 -5.82
CA PRO A 352 4.72 -11.23 -4.72
C PRO A 352 5.12 -10.61 -3.38
N GLY A 353 4.13 -10.36 -2.52
CA GLY A 353 4.40 -9.75 -1.22
C GLY A 353 3.27 -9.89 -0.22
N ILE A 354 3.49 -9.31 0.96
CA ILE A 354 2.51 -9.26 2.05
C ILE A 354 2.52 -7.88 2.70
N HIS A 355 1.32 -7.44 3.07
CA HIS A 355 1.03 -6.22 3.82
C HIS A 355 0.00 -6.54 4.91
N PRO A 356 0.43 -7.19 6.02
CA PRO A 356 -0.42 -7.48 7.13
C PRO A 356 -0.61 -6.24 8.01
N TYR A 357 -1.56 -6.34 8.95
CA TYR A 357 -1.84 -5.31 9.93
C TYR A 357 -1.39 -5.74 11.33
N PHE A 358 -1.00 -4.78 12.16
CA PHE A 358 -0.55 -5.06 13.52
C PHE A 358 -1.08 -4.07 14.55
N TYR A 359 -1.48 -4.59 15.70
CA TYR A 359 -1.93 -3.81 16.84
C TYR A 359 -0.81 -2.93 17.40
N ILE A 360 -1.11 -1.68 17.79
CA ILE A 360 -0.11 -0.75 18.35
C ILE A 360 -0.30 -0.41 19.84
N GLY A 361 -1.13 -1.16 20.57
CA GLY A 361 -1.38 -0.85 21.99
C GLY A 361 -2.50 0.16 22.24
N SER A 362 -3.34 0.44 21.23
CA SER A 362 -4.45 1.38 21.29
C SER A 362 -5.66 0.92 20.46
N ASN A 363 -6.86 1.23 20.95
CA ASN A 363 -8.14 1.02 20.22
C ASN A 363 -8.53 2.23 19.36
N ALA A 364 -7.67 3.24 19.26
CA ALA A 364 -7.89 4.36 18.36
C ALA A 364 -8.02 3.85 16.91
N LEU A 365 -8.78 4.57 16.09
CA LEU A 365 -8.96 4.26 14.67
C LEU A 365 -8.01 5.13 13.85
N ASN A 366 -7.44 4.58 12.77
CA ASN A 366 -6.62 5.35 11.84
C ASN A 366 -7.36 6.63 11.37
N HIS A 367 -6.60 7.68 11.07
CA HIS A 367 -7.06 8.99 10.61
C HIS A 367 -7.81 9.81 11.68
N THR A 368 -7.53 9.54 12.96
CA THR A 368 -7.94 10.41 14.09
C THR A 368 -6.74 10.97 14.83
N GLU A 369 -6.95 12.10 15.53
CA GLU A 369 -5.90 12.69 16.37
C GLU A 369 -5.41 11.72 17.45
N GLU A 370 -6.33 10.93 18.04
CA GLU A 370 -6.00 9.91 19.03
C GLU A 370 -5.07 8.84 18.46
N TYR A 371 -5.19 8.50 17.18
CA TYR A 371 -4.30 7.54 16.53
C TYR A 371 -2.93 8.12 16.27
N CYS A 372 -2.83 9.40 15.88
CA CYS A 372 -1.55 10.09 15.78
C CYS A 372 -0.80 10.06 17.11
N HIS A 373 -1.50 10.30 18.23
CA HIS A 373 -0.92 10.16 19.56
C HIS A 373 -0.46 8.72 19.85
N ALA A 374 -1.29 7.72 19.53
CA ALA A 374 -0.95 6.32 19.74
C ALA A 374 0.27 5.87 18.91
N ALA A 375 0.36 6.31 17.65
CA ALA A 375 1.47 5.99 16.75
C ALA A 375 2.83 6.56 17.21
N GLY A 376 2.80 7.60 18.04
CA GLY A 376 3.99 8.18 18.67
C GLY A 376 4.24 7.73 20.11
N ASP A 377 3.40 6.88 20.69
CA ASP A 377 3.50 6.44 22.08
C ASP A 377 4.59 5.37 22.24
N ASP A 378 5.38 5.43 23.32
CA ASP A 378 6.42 4.44 23.63
C ASP A 378 5.86 3.00 23.72
N ARG A 379 4.56 2.84 24.02
CA ARG A 379 3.89 1.53 24.04
C ARG A 379 3.84 0.88 22.66
N ALA A 380 3.73 1.65 21.59
CA ALA A 380 3.66 1.13 20.22
C ALA A 380 4.94 0.35 19.87
N GLN A 381 6.09 0.74 20.42
CA GLN A 381 7.41 0.18 20.13
C GLN A 381 7.51 -1.33 20.32
N PHE A 382 6.88 -1.88 21.38
CA PHE A 382 6.88 -3.32 21.60
C PHE A 382 6.24 -4.04 20.41
N TYR A 383 5.09 -3.53 19.95
CA TYR A 383 4.32 -4.14 18.89
C TYR A 383 4.97 -3.93 17.51
N THR A 384 5.52 -2.74 17.25
CA THR A 384 6.26 -2.43 16.02
C THR A 384 7.44 -3.38 15.81
N LEU A 385 8.28 -3.57 16.83
CA LEU A 385 9.43 -4.48 16.73
C LEU A 385 9.00 -5.95 16.68
N ARG A 386 7.89 -6.33 17.34
CA ARG A 386 7.29 -7.66 17.22
C ARG A 386 6.88 -7.96 15.77
N THR A 387 6.27 -6.99 15.09
CA THR A 387 5.88 -7.10 13.68
C THR A 387 7.10 -7.22 12.77
N ALA A 388 8.13 -6.40 12.97
CA ALA A 388 9.37 -6.50 12.21
C ALA A 388 10.02 -7.89 12.33
N LYS A 389 9.99 -8.48 13.53
CA LYS A 389 10.44 -9.86 13.78
C LYS A 389 9.60 -10.86 13.01
N ALA A 390 8.27 -10.74 13.04
CA ALA A 390 7.39 -11.64 12.29
C ALA A 390 7.67 -11.58 10.78
N LEU A 391 7.87 -10.39 10.20
CA LEU A 391 8.21 -10.23 8.78
C LEU A 391 9.55 -10.87 8.41
N VAL A 392 10.62 -10.60 9.18
CA VAL A 392 11.93 -11.21 8.87
C VAL A 392 11.92 -12.72 9.08
N MET A 393 11.19 -13.24 10.07
CA MET A 393 11.02 -14.68 10.26
C MET A 393 10.31 -15.32 9.05
N THR A 394 9.31 -14.65 8.49
CA THR A 394 8.64 -15.09 7.26
C THR A 394 9.56 -15.05 6.05
N ALA A 395 10.37 -13.99 5.90
CA ALA A 395 11.37 -13.93 4.85
C ALA A 395 12.39 -15.09 4.96
N LEU A 396 12.85 -15.40 6.18
CA LEU A 396 13.75 -16.52 6.44
C LEU A 396 13.13 -17.88 6.10
N ASP A 397 11.85 -18.09 6.41
CA ASP A 397 11.14 -19.32 6.02
C ASP A 397 11.19 -19.54 4.51
N VAL A 398 10.92 -18.49 3.74
CA VAL A 398 10.90 -18.54 2.28
C VAL A 398 12.31 -18.72 1.70
N LEU A 399 13.31 -18.02 2.24
CA LEU A 399 14.69 -18.06 1.75
C LEU A 399 15.40 -19.39 2.04
N LEU A 400 15.04 -20.06 3.14
CA LEU A 400 15.69 -21.30 3.57
C LEU A 400 14.96 -22.56 3.07
N CYS A 401 13.79 -22.42 2.45
CA CYS A 401 12.99 -23.50 1.91
C CYS A 401 12.62 -23.21 0.43
N PRO A 402 13.37 -23.77 -0.54
CA PRO A 402 13.11 -23.55 -1.97
C PRO A 402 11.68 -23.87 -2.41
N GLU A 403 11.04 -24.86 -1.78
CA GLU A 403 9.65 -25.24 -2.03
C GLU A 403 8.67 -24.14 -1.63
N LEU A 404 8.92 -23.42 -0.53
CA LEU A 404 8.10 -22.28 -0.12
C LEU A 404 8.27 -21.11 -1.08
N LEU A 405 9.50 -20.81 -1.52
CA LEU A 405 9.72 -19.77 -2.54
C LEU A 405 9.00 -20.09 -3.85
N GLN A 406 9.03 -21.35 -4.28
CA GLN A 406 8.30 -21.79 -5.46
C GLN A 406 6.78 -21.65 -5.27
N ARG A 407 6.24 -22.06 -4.11
CA ARG A 407 4.81 -21.91 -3.78
C ARG A 407 4.39 -20.44 -3.82
N VAL A 408 5.16 -19.54 -3.21
CA VAL A 408 4.88 -18.09 -3.20
C VAL A 408 4.82 -17.53 -4.63
N ARG A 409 5.77 -17.91 -5.49
CA ARG A 409 5.80 -17.49 -6.91
C ARG A 409 4.63 -18.05 -7.72
N GLN A 410 4.25 -19.30 -7.46
CA GLN A 410 3.11 -19.93 -8.12
C GLN A 410 1.80 -19.25 -7.72
N GLU A 411 1.55 -19.07 -6.42
CA GLU A 411 0.32 -18.42 -5.92
C GLU A 411 0.17 -17.00 -6.47
N PHE A 412 1.25 -16.24 -6.57
CA PHE A 412 1.25 -14.92 -7.20
C PHE A 412 0.88 -14.96 -8.69
N THR A 413 1.45 -15.90 -9.44
CA THR A 413 1.14 -16.08 -10.86
C THR A 413 -0.34 -16.44 -11.05
N GLU A 414 -0.87 -17.34 -10.23
CA GLU A 414 -2.27 -17.76 -10.25
C GLU A 414 -3.22 -16.61 -9.87
N ALA A 415 -2.90 -15.84 -8.84
CA ALA A 415 -3.67 -14.68 -8.40
C ALA A 415 -3.76 -13.62 -9.52
N LYS A 416 -2.64 -13.32 -10.17
CA LYS A 416 -2.59 -12.37 -11.28
C LYS A 416 -3.39 -12.85 -12.49
N LEU A 417 -3.24 -14.12 -12.90
CA LEU A 417 -4.02 -14.71 -13.99
C LEU A 417 -5.52 -14.76 -13.70
N LYS A 418 -5.91 -14.91 -12.43
CA LYS A 418 -7.32 -14.81 -12.02
C LYS A 418 -7.85 -13.40 -12.23
N GLU A 419 -7.10 -12.38 -11.81
CA GLU A 419 -7.50 -10.98 -11.99
C GLU A 419 -7.53 -10.56 -13.47
N ASP A 420 -6.54 -10.97 -14.25
CA ASP A 420 -6.46 -10.65 -15.69
C ASP A 420 -7.62 -11.31 -16.48
N ARG A 421 -8.06 -12.51 -16.08
CA ARG A 421 -9.28 -13.14 -16.66
C ARG A 421 -10.56 -12.40 -16.31
N ASN A 422 -10.65 -11.85 -15.10
CA ASN A 422 -11.78 -11.00 -14.72
C ASN A 422 -11.81 -9.72 -15.57
N MET A 423 -10.65 -9.20 -15.97
CA MET A 423 -10.52 -8.04 -16.87
C MET A 423 -10.99 -8.33 -18.31
N THR A 424 -10.65 -9.48 -18.87
CA THR A 424 -10.99 -9.84 -20.26
C THR A 424 -12.42 -10.38 -20.42
N GLY A 425 -13.11 -10.68 -19.32
CA GLY A 425 -14.42 -11.32 -19.33
C GLY A 425 -14.40 -12.80 -19.73
N GLU A 426 -13.20 -13.42 -19.76
CA GLU A 426 -13.02 -14.84 -20.04
C GLU A 426 -13.27 -15.67 -18.78
N HIS A 427 -14.55 -15.89 -18.45
CA HIS A 427 -14.90 -16.89 -17.45
C HIS A 427 -14.79 -18.29 -18.07
N THR A 428 -13.76 -19.06 -17.70
CA THR A 428 -13.76 -20.51 -17.93
C THR A 428 -14.86 -21.13 -17.09
N GLU A 429 -15.96 -21.54 -17.72
CA GLU A 429 -16.92 -22.49 -17.16
C GLU A 429 -16.21 -23.81 -16.83
N GLN A 430 -15.72 -23.94 -15.60
CA GLN A 430 -15.30 -25.23 -15.06
C GLN A 430 -15.83 -25.39 -13.64
N SER A 431 -17.08 -25.84 -13.54
CA SER A 431 -17.56 -26.88 -12.60
C SER A 431 -19.09 -26.86 -12.50
N ALA A 432 -19.75 -27.27 -13.58
CA ALA A 432 -21.14 -27.70 -13.53
C ALA A 432 -21.30 -28.87 -14.50
N ASN A 433 -20.67 -30.01 -14.18
CA ASN A 433 -21.07 -31.32 -14.70
C ASN A 433 -20.53 -32.42 -13.78
N SER A 434 -21.20 -32.54 -12.64
CA SER A 434 -21.33 -33.82 -11.94
C SER A 434 -22.71 -33.86 -11.30
N CYS A 435 -23.70 -34.28 -12.09
CA CYS A 435 -24.94 -34.85 -11.59
C CYS A 435 -25.27 -36.07 -12.44
#